data_AF-A0A8S1N259-F1
#
_entry.id   AF-A0A8S1N259-F1
#
_cell.length_a   1.000
_cell.length_b   1.000
_cell.length_c   1.000
_cell.angle_alpha   90.00
_cell.angle_beta   90.00
_cell.angle_gamma   90.00
#
_symmetry.space_group_name_H-M   'P 1'
#
loop_
_entity.id
_entity.type
_entity.pdbx_description
1 polymer ?
#
loop_
_entity_poly.entity_id
_entity_poly.type
_entity_poly.pdbx_seq_one_letter_code
_entity_poly.pdbx_strand_id
1 'polypeptide(L)'
;MSTGYERIDLETLRRDDQLNGLLQRIREDVMNGYVVEVKTRANTYNQLESNSKQSSRLSSMCNSIVKQPIIQQNEQHKDLEEIVITSQRDQQQIPNHSKTLGNSPPKVKSEIIKPVVLNQELSPEQTYQQISFKEEPKPTKTISQQLDEIETNADTGDCQNYIKILKTINSQLQQQMNESLQDCNHLFSQAIQIVRTKCLLTRFYKQVGDFKNAIRQLKAIQKQFKILEPNLVGKILIELGKLHFLNQAYQNAQSSYYMALQHYEKLEWKSEIAHILLLMAKLHAWTKNFELSKKLTYGAIAILKEFLQDDHESIAEAYIVLGECNYISKNSDEAIEFLMKAVKIKYQIYKDYKHLKFVEVFNLLGLTYGLIPDIQQSLNYFIQALQCFQQNCVQRAQILNNISVIYQAQGDVDKASKCHFKAKEIYSTFLPNQHNQMQRLILNQTCTSPPM
;
A
#
# COMPACT_ATOMS: atom_id res chain seq x y z
N MET A 1 -16.28 -38.49 -10.53
CA MET A 1 -15.07 -37.72 -10.17
C MET A 1 -15.15 -36.37 -10.87
N SER A 2 -15.63 -35.34 -10.18
CA SER A 2 -15.54 -33.96 -10.64
C SER A 2 -15.57 -33.04 -9.42
N THR A 3 -14.51 -32.24 -9.31
CA THR A 3 -14.23 -31.24 -8.28
C THR A 3 -15.25 -30.11 -8.32
N GLY A 4 -16.16 -30.10 -7.35
CA GLY A 4 -17.04 -28.97 -7.06
C GLY A 4 -16.52 -28.24 -5.83
N TYR A 5 -15.72 -27.19 -6.05
CA TYR A 5 -15.52 -26.18 -5.02
C TYR A 5 -16.82 -25.36 -4.94
N GLU A 6 -17.58 -25.55 -3.87
CA GLU A 6 -18.70 -24.68 -3.54
C GLU A 6 -18.20 -23.24 -3.44
N ARG A 7 -18.88 -22.35 -4.19
CA ARG A 7 -18.84 -20.92 -3.99
C ARG A 7 -19.01 -20.65 -2.49
N ILE A 8 -18.01 -20.06 -1.86
CA ILE A 8 -18.15 -19.50 -0.52
C ILE A 8 -19.15 -18.36 -0.65
N ASP A 9 -20.41 -18.64 -0.31
CA ASP A 9 -21.50 -17.68 -0.34
C ASP A 9 -21.17 -16.47 0.54
N LEU A 10 -21.69 -15.29 0.16
CA LEU A 10 -21.60 -14.05 0.95
C LEU A 10 -22.16 -14.20 2.39
N GLU A 11 -22.84 -15.31 2.70
CA GLU A 11 -23.38 -15.66 4.01
C GLU A 11 -22.48 -16.60 4.85
N THR A 12 -21.34 -17.08 4.32
CA THR A 12 -20.53 -18.14 5.00
C THR A 12 -19.82 -17.67 6.27
N LEU A 13 -19.95 -16.40 6.66
CA LEU A 13 -19.43 -15.87 7.94
C LEU A 13 -20.50 -15.17 8.77
N ARG A 14 -21.79 -15.46 8.53
CA ARG A 14 -22.90 -14.81 9.20
C ARG A 14 -23.18 -15.30 10.62
N ARG A 15 -22.17 -15.82 11.33
CA ARG A 15 -22.19 -16.03 12.77
C ARG A 15 -20.82 -15.74 13.34
N ASP A 16 -20.75 -14.77 14.24
CA ASP A 16 -19.58 -14.47 15.07
C ASP A 16 -18.93 -15.74 15.61
N ASP A 17 -19.70 -16.79 15.92
CA ASP A 17 -19.20 -18.07 16.42
C ASP A 17 -18.20 -18.78 15.49
N GLN A 18 -18.36 -18.72 14.17
CA GLN A 18 -17.42 -19.37 13.25
C GLN A 18 -16.13 -18.57 13.10
N LEU A 19 -16.23 -17.23 13.09
CA LEU A 19 -15.06 -16.36 13.12
C LEU A 19 -14.34 -16.51 14.46
N ASN A 20 -15.06 -16.47 15.57
CA ASN A 20 -14.54 -16.65 16.92
C ASN A 20 -13.89 -18.03 17.09
N GLY A 21 -14.50 -19.10 16.59
CA GLY A 21 -13.90 -20.44 16.59
C GLY A 21 -12.70 -20.58 15.66
N LEU A 22 -12.64 -19.83 14.55
CA LEU A 22 -11.46 -19.75 13.70
C LEU A 22 -10.34 -18.98 14.39
N LEU A 23 -10.66 -17.80 14.95
CA LEU A 23 -9.72 -16.99 15.71
C LEU A 23 -9.19 -17.80 16.88
N GLN A 24 -10.04 -18.48 17.65
CA GLN A 24 -9.64 -19.39 18.72
C GLN A 24 -8.68 -20.48 18.25
N ARG A 25 -8.93 -21.12 17.11
CA ARG A 25 -7.96 -22.08 16.54
C ARG A 25 -6.64 -21.44 16.17
N ILE A 26 -6.65 -20.23 15.59
CA ILE A 26 -5.42 -19.47 15.35
C ILE A 26 -4.72 -19.12 16.69
N ARG A 27 -5.49 -18.81 17.75
CA ARG A 27 -4.96 -18.60 19.11
C ARG A 27 -4.25 -19.86 19.58
N GLU A 28 -4.91 -21.00 19.47
CA GLU A 28 -4.38 -22.30 19.87
C GLU A 28 -3.13 -22.67 19.05
N ASP A 29 -3.13 -22.50 17.73
CA ASP A 29 -1.99 -22.81 16.86
C ASP A 29 -0.78 -21.90 17.11
N VAL A 30 -1.00 -20.60 17.33
CA VAL A 30 0.06 -19.66 17.74
C VAL A 30 0.60 -20.05 19.11
N MET A 31 -0.29 -20.32 20.08
CA MET A 31 0.10 -20.73 21.44
C MET A 31 0.72 -22.13 21.49
N ASN A 32 0.41 -23.02 20.53
CA ASN A 32 1.07 -24.31 20.34
C ASN A 32 2.49 -24.17 19.79
N GLY A 33 2.79 -23.06 19.09
CA GLY A 33 4.17 -22.64 18.82
C GLY A 33 4.91 -22.07 20.06
N TYR A 34 4.17 -21.82 21.15
CA TYR A 34 4.64 -21.24 22.42
C TYR A 34 4.13 -22.04 23.64
N VAL A 35 4.04 -23.38 23.56
CA VAL A 35 3.46 -24.18 24.66
C VAL A 35 4.23 -23.94 25.97
N VAL A 36 3.59 -23.20 26.87
CA VAL A 36 3.47 -23.62 28.26
C VAL A 36 2.03 -24.11 28.41
N GLU A 37 1.87 -25.39 28.75
CA GLU A 37 0.59 -26.07 28.89
C GLU A 37 -0.37 -25.34 29.85
N VAL A 38 -1.59 -25.08 29.42
CA VAL A 38 -2.74 -25.08 30.33
C VAL A 38 -3.90 -25.83 29.66
N LYS A 39 -4.14 -27.05 30.12
CA LYS A 39 -5.28 -27.90 29.74
C LYS A 39 -6.57 -27.34 30.34
N THR A 40 -7.66 -27.29 29.58
CA THR A 40 -8.99 -27.70 30.06
C THR A 40 -9.90 -28.15 28.90
N ARG A 41 -10.82 -29.07 29.23
CA ARG A 41 -11.59 -29.99 28.38
C ARG A 41 -12.96 -29.44 27.94
N ALA A 42 -13.54 -30.15 26.94
CA ALA A 42 -14.97 -30.36 26.62
C ALA A 42 -15.59 -29.34 25.62
N ASN A 43 -16.39 -29.68 24.59
CA ASN A 43 -17.17 -30.89 24.27
C ASN A 43 -17.48 -30.97 22.74
N THR A 44 -17.72 -32.20 22.27
CA THR A 44 -18.22 -32.61 20.95
C THR A 44 -19.77 -32.55 20.84
N TYR A 45 -20.34 -32.41 19.63
CA TYR A 45 -21.31 -33.36 19.01
C TYR A 45 -22.10 -32.80 17.77
N ASN A 46 -21.93 -33.55 16.66
CA ASN A 46 -22.87 -34.04 15.63
C ASN A 46 -23.56 -33.23 14.50
N GLN A 47 -23.61 -33.96 13.38
CA GLN A 47 -23.99 -33.72 11.98
C GLN A 47 -25.50 -33.97 11.70
N LEU A 48 -26.02 -33.47 10.56
CA LEU A 48 -26.49 -34.28 9.39
C LEU A 48 -27.38 -33.47 8.39
N GLU A 49 -27.06 -33.63 7.08
CA GLU A 49 -27.89 -33.83 5.85
C GLU A 49 -29.22 -33.05 5.61
N SER A 50 -29.68 -32.65 4.41
CA SER A 50 -29.28 -32.83 3.00
C SER A 50 -30.17 -31.97 2.02
N ASN A 51 -29.55 -31.54 0.91
CA ASN A 51 -30.00 -31.29 -0.49
C ASN A 51 -31.49 -31.10 -0.89
N SER A 52 -31.80 -30.10 -1.77
CA SER A 52 -31.63 -30.22 -3.24
C SER A 52 -32.38 -29.16 -4.11
N LYS A 53 -31.78 -28.86 -5.29
CA LYS A 53 -32.32 -28.39 -6.61
C LYS A 53 -32.55 -26.88 -6.85
N GLN A 54 -31.66 -26.22 -7.62
CA GLN A 54 -31.60 -26.03 -9.11
C GLN A 54 -32.58 -24.96 -9.64
N SER A 55 -32.31 -24.11 -10.64
CA SER A 55 -31.12 -23.46 -11.23
C SER A 55 -31.63 -22.44 -12.28
N SER A 56 -30.84 -21.39 -12.58
CA SER A 56 -30.43 -20.94 -13.93
C SER A 56 -30.62 -19.45 -14.31
N ARG A 57 -29.60 -18.98 -15.06
CA ARG A 57 -29.50 -17.85 -16.03
C ARG A 57 -29.03 -16.47 -15.54
N LEU A 58 -27.75 -16.15 -15.78
CA LEU A 58 -27.27 -14.77 -16.03
C LEU A 58 -26.06 -14.82 -16.98
N SER A 59 -26.29 -14.59 -18.27
CA SER A 59 -25.27 -14.55 -19.33
C SER A 59 -25.40 -13.30 -20.22
N SER A 60 -25.72 -12.12 -19.65
CA SER A 60 -26.00 -10.94 -20.48
C SER A 60 -25.53 -9.57 -19.95
N MET A 61 -24.58 -9.50 -19.02
CA MET A 61 -24.16 -8.20 -18.43
C MET A 61 -22.65 -7.89 -18.50
N CYS A 62 -21.91 -8.42 -19.48
CA CYS A 62 -20.47 -8.13 -19.59
C CYS A 62 -20.06 -7.12 -20.68
N ASN A 63 -20.99 -6.58 -21.49
CA ASN A 63 -20.61 -5.73 -22.63
C ASN A 63 -21.19 -4.33 -22.57
N SER A 64 -20.67 -3.44 -21.71
CA SER A 64 -20.93 -1.99 -21.87
C SER A 64 -19.99 -0.99 -21.18
N ILE A 65 -18.78 -1.37 -20.72
CA ILE A 65 -17.85 -0.39 -20.10
C ILE A 65 -16.55 -0.29 -20.88
N VAL A 66 -16.64 0.10 -22.15
CA VAL A 66 -15.49 0.61 -22.91
C VAL A 66 -16.00 1.67 -23.89
N LYS A 67 -15.72 2.96 -23.61
CA LYS A 67 -15.23 3.96 -24.60
C LYS A 67 -15.17 5.41 -24.05
N GLN A 68 -13.96 5.99 -24.17
CA GLN A 68 -13.57 7.41 -24.43
C GLN A 68 -13.54 8.46 -23.30
N PRO A 69 -12.83 9.62 -23.47
CA PRO A 69 -11.53 9.88 -24.12
C PRO A 69 -10.53 10.68 -23.22
N ILE A 70 -9.28 10.80 -23.70
CA ILE A 70 -8.14 11.45 -23.03
C ILE A 70 -8.13 12.97 -23.32
N ILE A 71 -7.91 13.80 -22.29
CA ILE A 71 -7.57 15.23 -22.41
C ILE A 71 -6.16 15.45 -21.82
N GLN A 72 -5.33 16.16 -22.58
CA GLN A 72 -3.93 16.51 -22.28
C GLN A 72 -3.81 17.68 -21.30
N GLN A 73 -2.80 17.65 -20.42
CA GLN A 73 -2.01 18.83 -20.04
C GLN A 73 -0.71 18.49 -19.26
N ASN A 74 0.38 19.02 -19.81
CA ASN A 74 1.64 19.57 -19.27
C ASN A 74 2.78 18.72 -18.64
N GLU A 75 3.91 18.80 -19.36
CA GLU A 75 5.36 18.73 -19.06
C GLU A 75 5.98 17.59 -18.24
N GLN A 76 5.32 17.03 -17.22
CA GLN A 76 5.75 15.74 -16.65
C GLN A 76 5.30 14.54 -17.51
N HIS A 77 4.43 14.81 -18.49
CA HIS A 77 3.83 13.81 -19.35
C HIS A 77 4.68 13.39 -20.55
N LYS A 78 5.76 14.08 -20.93
CA LYS A 78 6.60 13.65 -22.07
C LYS A 78 7.12 12.21 -21.91
N ASP A 79 7.47 11.85 -20.68
CA ASP A 79 7.96 10.50 -20.34
C ASP A 79 6.89 9.41 -20.40
N LEU A 80 5.66 9.75 -20.04
CA LEU A 80 4.52 8.85 -20.13
C LEU A 80 4.04 8.78 -21.57
N GLU A 81 3.99 9.89 -22.29
CA GLU A 81 3.64 9.98 -23.71
C GLU A 81 4.58 9.11 -24.55
N GLU A 82 5.90 9.12 -24.34
CA GLU A 82 6.82 8.24 -25.07
C GLU A 82 6.56 6.74 -24.82
N ILE A 83 6.14 6.37 -23.59
CA ILE A 83 5.78 4.99 -23.21
C ILE A 83 4.36 4.63 -23.69
N VAL A 84 3.44 5.60 -23.76
CA VAL A 84 2.00 5.43 -24.05
C VAL A 84 1.70 5.48 -25.55
N ILE A 85 2.44 6.29 -26.34
CA ILE A 85 2.18 6.61 -27.76
C ILE A 85 2.24 5.40 -28.70
N THR A 86 2.84 4.27 -28.31
CA THR A 86 2.93 3.08 -29.19
C THR A 86 1.88 2.01 -28.90
N SER A 87 1.36 1.90 -27.66
CA SER A 87 0.24 0.99 -27.36
C SER A 87 -1.04 1.31 -28.14
N GLN A 88 -1.19 2.57 -28.57
CA GLN A 88 -2.28 3.03 -29.44
C GLN A 88 -2.00 2.82 -30.93
N ARG A 89 -0.72 2.70 -31.34
CA ARG A 89 -0.36 2.43 -32.75
C ARG A 89 -0.65 0.98 -33.15
N ASP A 90 -0.58 0.04 -32.21
CA ASP A 90 -0.91 -1.37 -32.46
C ASP A 90 -2.42 -1.67 -32.44
N GLN A 91 -3.28 -0.66 -32.20
CA GLN A 91 -4.75 -0.80 -32.26
C GLN A 91 -5.33 -0.67 -33.68
N GLN A 92 -4.50 -0.43 -34.71
CA GLN A 92 -4.96 -0.30 -36.09
C GLN A 92 -4.53 -1.49 -36.95
N GLN A 93 -5.11 -2.68 -36.69
CA GLN A 93 -5.26 -3.72 -37.73
C GLN A 93 -6.20 -4.85 -37.26
N ILE A 94 -7.51 -4.59 -37.28
CA ILE A 94 -8.53 -5.65 -37.44
C ILE A 94 -9.62 -5.09 -38.38
N PRO A 95 -9.93 -5.75 -39.51
CA PRO A 95 -10.93 -5.25 -40.45
C PRO A 95 -12.37 -5.45 -39.96
N ASN A 96 -13.21 -4.51 -40.38
CA ASN A 96 -14.62 -4.30 -40.08
C ASN A 96 -15.54 -5.53 -40.23
N HIS A 97 -16.53 -5.65 -39.33
CA HIS A 97 -17.91 -6.00 -39.71
C HIS A 97 -18.98 -5.24 -38.89
N SER A 98 -19.84 -4.54 -39.66
CA SER A 98 -21.28 -4.25 -39.49
C SER A 98 -21.85 -3.45 -38.29
N LYS A 99 -22.23 -2.20 -38.63
CA LYS A 99 -23.59 -1.59 -38.63
C LYS A 99 -24.41 -1.35 -37.32
N THR A 100 -24.49 -0.04 -37.01
CA THR A 100 -25.68 0.84 -36.82
C THR A 100 -26.49 0.92 -35.51
N LEU A 101 -26.98 2.18 -35.31
CA LEU A 101 -27.89 2.76 -34.31
C LEU A 101 -27.24 3.12 -32.96
N GLY A 102 -27.31 4.35 -32.42
CA GLY A 102 -28.09 5.54 -32.74
C GLY A 102 -28.54 6.17 -31.40
N ASN A 103 -28.27 7.47 -31.24
CA ASN A 103 -28.74 8.41 -30.19
C ASN A 103 -27.65 8.90 -29.21
N SER A 104 -27.15 10.10 -29.49
CA SER A 104 -26.33 10.94 -28.62
C SER A 104 -27.20 12.04 -27.99
N PRO A 105 -26.98 12.43 -26.72
CA PRO A 105 -27.36 13.74 -26.22
C PRO A 105 -26.13 14.54 -25.70
N PRO A 106 -26.27 15.84 -25.40
CA PRO A 106 -25.85 16.96 -26.23
C PRO A 106 -24.44 17.49 -25.92
N LYS A 107 -23.82 18.14 -26.91
CA LYS A 107 -22.61 18.95 -26.76
C LYS A 107 -22.96 20.26 -26.04
N VAL A 108 -22.29 20.55 -24.92
CA VAL A 108 -22.31 21.87 -24.28
C VAL A 108 -21.04 22.63 -24.70
N LYS A 109 -21.25 23.84 -25.23
CA LYS A 109 -20.20 24.79 -25.63
C LYS A 109 -19.46 25.30 -24.39
N SER A 110 -18.14 25.24 -24.39
CA SER A 110 -17.30 25.95 -23.43
C SER A 110 -17.08 27.38 -23.92
N GLU A 111 -17.76 28.36 -23.32
CA GLU A 111 -17.31 29.76 -23.36
C GLU A 111 -16.16 29.93 -22.36
N ILE A 112 -15.01 30.38 -22.87
CA ILE A 112 -13.83 30.71 -22.07
C ILE A 112 -14.08 32.10 -21.47
N ILE A 113 -14.35 32.17 -20.17
CA ILE A 113 -14.30 33.42 -19.42
C ILE A 113 -12.82 33.74 -19.18
N LYS A 114 -12.35 34.86 -19.73
CA LYS A 114 -10.98 35.37 -19.50
C LYS A 114 -10.84 35.81 -18.03
N PRO A 115 -9.70 35.55 -17.37
CA PRO A 115 -9.43 36.12 -16.06
C PRO A 115 -9.29 37.65 -16.13
N VAL A 116 -9.91 38.31 -15.16
CA VAL A 116 -9.80 39.75 -14.90
C VAL A 116 -8.38 40.07 -14.48
N VAL A 117 -7.73 40.97 -15.22
CA VAL A 117 -6.44 41.56 -14.88
C VAL A 117 -6.67 42.67 -13.85
N LEU A 118 -6.10 42.53 -12.66
CA LEU A 118 -5.86 43.66 -11.77
C LEU A 118 -4.40 44.06 -11.92
N ASN A 119 -4.17 45.05 -12.79
CA ASN A 119 -2.97 45.86 -12.80
C ASN A 119 -2.97 46.73 -11.54
N GLN A 120 -1.92 46.64 -10.73
CA GLN A 120 -1.32 47.83 -10.16
C GLN A 120 0.19 47.73 -10.34
N GLU A 121 0.68 48.55 -11.27
CA GLU A 121 2.07 48.93 -11.44
C GLU A 121 2.59 49.56 -10.15
N LEU A 122 3.85 49.31 -9.81
CA LEU A 122 4.76 50.31 -9.25
C LEU A 122 6.21 49.86 -9.49
N SER A 123 6.98 50.81 -10.01
CA SER A 123 8.29 50.74 -10.65
C SER A 123 9.47 50.40 -9.71
N PRO A 124 10.58 49.85 -10.25
CA PRO A 124 11.85 49.78 -9.53
C PRO A 124 12.66 51.06 -9.77
N GLU A 125 13.05 51.75 -8.68
CA GLU A 125 14.32 52.49 -8.51
C GLU A 125 14.17 53.52 -7.39
N GLN A 126 14.88 53.30 -6.27
CA GLN A 126 15.72 54.28 -5.57
C GLN A 126 16.28 53.64 -4.28
N THR A 127 17.55 53.27 -4.38
CA THR A 127 18.63 53.55 -3.42
C THR A 127 18.24 53.60 -1.93
N TYR A 128 18.55 52.55 -1.17
CA TYR A 128 19.02 52.71 0.21
C TYR A 128 20.14 51.71 0.53
N GLN A 129 21.07 52.22 1.31
CA GLN A 129 22.41 51.74 1.61
C GLN A 129 22.47 50.30 2.11
N GLN A 130 23.60 49.64 1.83
CA GLN A 130 24.07 48.47 2.56
C GLN A 130 24.07 48.78 4.07
N ILE A 131 23.04 48.31 4.76
CA ILE A 131 23.12 48.11 6.21
C ILE A 131 23.66 46.70 6.38
N SER A 132 24.91 46.63 6.81
CA SER A 132 25.51 45.41 7.34
C SER A 132 24.71 44.99 8.58
N PHE A 133 23.74 44.11 8.37
CA PHE A 133 23.23 43.31 9.47
C PHE A 133 24.29 42.27 9.76
N LYS A 134 25.00 42.44 10.88
CA LYS A 134 25.61 41.30 11.57
C LYS A 134 24.51 40.25 11.67
N GLU A 135 24.69 39.11 11.03
CA GLU A 135 23.87 37.93 11.30
C GLU A 135 23.96 37.67 12.80
N GLU A 136 22.93 38.04 13.54
CA GLU A 136 22.70 37.45 14.84
C GLU A 136 22.57 35.93 14.61
N PRO A 137 23.19 35.10 15.47
CA PRO A 137 23.11 33.66 15.30
C PRO A 137 21.63 33.26 15.29
N LYS A 138 21.20 32.63 14.18
CA LYS A 138 19.86 32.03 14.06
C LYS A 138 19.56 31.30 15.37
N PRO A 139 18.40 31.54 16.02
CA PRO A 139 18.06 30.79 17.23
C PRO A 139 18.11 29.30 16.88
N THR A 140 18.92 28.54 17.62
CA THR A 140 19.02 27.10 17.47
C THR A 140 17.60 26.53 17.55
N LYS A 141 17.11 25.98 16.43
CA LYS A 141 15.76 25.37 16.36
C LYS A 141 15.61 24.39 17.51
N THR A 142 14.51 24.49 18.24
CA THR A 142 14.21 23.53 19.31
C THR A 142 14.08 22.12 18.74
N ILE A 143 14.36 21.08 19.53
CA ILE A 143 14.26 19.68 19.07
C ILE A 143 12.88 19.40 18.47
N SER A 144 11.81 19.94 19.06
CA SER A 144 10.45 19.80 18.53
C SER A 144 10.34 20.35 17.10
N GLN A 145 10.82 21.58 16.85
CA GLN A 145 10.79 22.19 15.52
C GLN A 145 11.59 21.38 14.49
N GLN A 146 12.72 20.79 14.90
CA GLN A 146 13.49 19.91 14.02
C GLN A 146 12.71 18.64 13.67
N LEU A 147 12.01 18.03 14.63
CA LEU A 147 11.18 16.85 14.38
C LEU A 147 10.00 17.18 13.46
N ASP A 148 9.36 18.34 13.63
CA ASP A 148 8.26 18.80 12.78
C ASP A 148 8.71 19.03 11.32
N GLU A 149 9.91 19.60 11.12
CA GLU A 149 10.50 19.78 9.79
C GLU A 149 10.85 18.45 9.10
N ILE A 150 11.29 17.45 9.87
CA ILE A 150 11.58 16.12 9.34
C ILE A 150 10.27 15.41 8.95
N GLU A 151 9.22 15.56 9.75
CA GLU A 151 7.91 14.97 9.47
C GLU A 151 7.25 15.55 8.24
N THR A 152 7.27 16.88 8.10
CA THR A 152 6.70 17.59 6.95
C THR A 152 7.41 17.23 5.64
N ASN A 153 8.72 16.95 5.69
CA ASN A 153 9.52 16.59 4.52
C ASN A 153 9.81 15.08 4.41
N ALA A 154 9.09 14.23 5.16
CA ALA A 154 9.39 12.80 5.25
C ALA A 154 9.30 12.07 3.91
N ASP A 155 8.49 12.57 2.97
CA ASP A 155 8.25 11.92 1.68
C ASP A 155 9.16 12.42 0.55
N THR A 156 9.81 13.58 0.73
CA THR A 156 10.62 14.25 -0.31
C THR A 156 12.10 14.37 0.03
N GLY A 157 12.48 14.23 1.31
CA GLY A 157 13.87 14.42 1.74
C GLY A 157 14.74 13.15 1.75
N ASP A 158 16.05 13.37 1.89
CA ASP A 158 17.04 12.29 1.96
C ASP A 158 16.92 11.51 3.28
N CYS A 159 16.44 10.27 3.16
CA CYS A 159 16.24 9.35 4.28
C CYS A 159 17.52 9.08 5.05
N GLN A 160 18.69 9.02 4.40
CA GLN A 160 19.95 8.76 5.08
C GLN A 160 20.36 9.94 5.95
N ASN A 161 20.15 11.15 5.47
CA ASN A 161 20.41 12.36 6.23
C ASN A 161 19.47 12.45 7.45
N TYR A 162 18.17 12.19 7.26
CA TYR A 162 17.23 12.17 8.39
C TYR A 162 17.59 11.12 9.44
N ILE A 163 18.01 9.92 9.03
CA ILE A 163 18.48 8.91 9.99
C ILE A 163 19.69 9.42 10.80
N LYS A 164 20.64 10.12 10.17
CA LYS A 164 21.80 10.69 10.88
C LYS A 164 21.35 11.74 11.89
N ILE A 165 20.51 12.69 11.48
CA ILE A 165 20.00 13.76 12.34
C ILE A 165 19.22 13.17 13.54
N LEU A 166 18.29 12.25 13.27
CA LEU A 166 17.47 11.63 14.31
C LEU A 166 18.28 10.77 15.30
N LYS A 167 19.37 10.13 14.86
CA LYS A 167 20.30 9.44 15.77
C LYS A 167 20.96 10.42 16.74
N THR A 168 21.43 11.56 16.23
CA THR A 168 22.03 12.62 17.05
C THR A 168 21.02 13.16 18.06
N ILE A 169 19.81 13.51 17.60
CA ILE A 169 18.72 13.96 18.47
C ILE A 169 18.42 12.92 19.55
N ASN A 170 18.29 11.64 19.18
CA ASN A 170 18.02 10.58 20.15
C ASN A 170 19.16 10.41 21.17
N SER A 171 20.42 10.55 20.78
CA SER A 171 21.55 10.50 21.73
C SER A 171 21.56 11.70 22.69
N GLN A 172 21.26 12.91 22.18
CA GLN A 172 21.17 14.12 22.99
C GLN A 172 20.03 14.01 24.01
N LEU A 173 18.83 13.59 23.58
CA LEU A 173 17.69 13.40 24.47
C LEU A 173 17.96 12.33 25.54
N GLN A 174 18.65 11.24 25.20
CA GLN A 174 19.00 10.20 26.16
C GLN A 174 20.03 10.67 27.20
N GLN A 175 21.03 11.46 26.78
CA GLN A 175 22.00 12.05 27.71
C GLN A 175 21.31 13.01 28.67
N GLN A 176 20.48 13.92 28.14
CA GLN A 176 19.74 14.89 28.95
C GLN A 176 18.77 14.20 29.93
N MET A 177 18.15 13.09 29.54
CA MET A 177 17.26 12.32 30.41
C MET A 177 18.01 11.62 31.55
N ASN A 178 19.28 11.25 31.38
CA ASN A 178 20.11 10.66 32.43
C ASN A 178 20.69 11.70 33.39
N GLU A 179 20.89 12.94 32.92
CA GLU A 179 21.47 14.04 33.70
C GLU A 179 20.42 14.84 34.49
N SER A 180 19.15 14.84 34.05
CA SER A 180 18.09 15.63 34.66
C SER A 180 17.41 14.91 35.83
N LEU A 181 17.65 15.38 37.05
CA LEU A 181 17.04 14.89 38.29
C LEU A 181 15.82 15.71 38.77
N GLN A 182 15.42 16.79 38.06
CA GLN A 182 14.74 17.90 38.76
C GLN A 182 13.36 18.39 38.25
N ASP A 183 12.71 17.78 37.25
CA ASP A 183 11.29 18.07 36.99
C ASP A 183 10.56 16.90 36.29
N CYS A 184 9.47 16.41 36.88
CA CYS A 184 8.65 15.34 36.32
C CYS A 184 8.03 15.73 34.96
N ASN A 185 7.67 17.00 34.79
CA ASN A 185 7.08 17.48 33.53
C ASN A 185 8.11 17.53 32.40
N HIS A 186 9.34 17.88 32.73
CA HIS A 186 10.46 17.89 31.77
C HIS A 186 10.85 16.47 31.36
N LEU A 187 10.91 15.53 32.30
CA LEU A 187 11.16 14.12 32.00
C LEU A 187 10.06 13.51 31.10
N PHE A 188 8.80 13.88 31.32
CA PHE A 188 7.68 13.42 30.51
C PHE A 188 7.75 13.97 29.06
N SER A 189 8.05 15.26 28.90
CA SER A 189 8.19 15.86 27.56
C SER A 189 9.35 15.27 26.77
N GLN A 190 10.49 14.99 27.44
CA GLN A 190 11.62 14.29 26.84
C GLN A 190 11.28 12.85 26.44
N ALA A 191 10.57 12.10 27.30
CA ALA A 191 10.14 10.75 26.98
C ALA A 191 9.26 10.72 25.71
N ILE A 192 8.33 11.67 25.57
CA ILE A 192 7.52 11.82 24.35
C ILE A 192 8.41 12.09 23.13
N GLN A 193 9.38 13.00 23.24
CA GLN A 193 10.30 13.31 22.14
C GLN A 193 11.17 12.11 21.75
N ILE A 194 11.62 11.29 22.71
CA ILE A 194 12.37 10.06 22.44
C ILE A 194 11.50 9.04 21.70
N VAL A 195 10.27 8.82 22.17
CA VAL A 195 9.31 7.91 21.52
C VAL A 195 9.03 8.37 20.09
N ARG A 196 8.74 9.67 19.89
CA ARG A 196 8.54 10.28 18.58
C ARG A 196 9.74 10.09 17.66
N THR A 197 10.94 10.39 18.15
CA THR A 197 12.20 10.23 17.40
C THR A 197 12.42 8.77 16.97
N LYS A 198 12.14 7.80 17.85
CA LYS A 198 12.27 6.37 17.53
C LYS A 198 11.22 5.90 16.51
N CYS A 199 10.00 6.41 16.57
CA CYS A 199 8.99 6.16 15.55
C CYS A 199 9.42 6.71 14.18
N LEU A 200 10.00 7.91 14.13
CA LEU A 200 10.54 8.48 12.88
C LEU A 200 11.74 7.69 12.36
N LEU A 201 12.68 7.32 13.23
CA LEU A 201 13.79 6.44 12.86
C LEU A 201 13.27 5.13 12.24
N THR A 202 12.23 4.54 12.85
CA THR A 202 11.58 3.33 12.33
C THR A 202 11.02 3.55 10.92
N ARG A 203 10.33 4.68 10.68
CA ARG A 203 9.80 5.05 9.35
C ARG A 203 10.91 5.11 8.30
N PHE A 204 12.00 5.83 8.58
CA PHE A 204 13.09 5.98 7.62
C PHE A 204 13.90 4.70 7.44
N TYR A 205 14.15 3.94 8.52
CA TYR A 205 14.78 2.63 8.39
C TYR A 205 13.97 1.66 7.53
N LYS A 206 12.64 1.69 7.65
CA LYS A 206 11.74 0.91 6.78
C LYS A 206 11.90 1.32 5.30
N GLN A 207 12.00 2.62 5.02
CA GLN A 207 12.18 3.13 3.65
C GLN A 207 13.54 2.76 3.04
N VAL A 208 14.59 2.75 3.86
CA VAL A 208 15.95 2.34 3.47
C VAL A 208 16.10 0.81 3.38
N GLY A 209 15.10 0.04 3.83
CA GLY A 209 15.13 -1.43 3.85
C GLY A 209 15.91 -2.03 5.03
N ASP A 210 16.32 -1.23 6.01
CA ASP A 210 17.01 -1.68 7.22
C ASP A 210 15.99 -2.10 8.30
N PHE A 211 15.28 -3.19 8.01
CA PHE A 211 14.20 -3.68 8.87
C PHE A 211 14.72 -4.12 10.25
N LYS A 212 15.96 -4.60 10.34
CA LYS A 212 16.57 -5.02 11.62
C LYS A 212 16.70 -3.86 12.59
N ASN A 213 17.20 -2.71 12.13
CA ASN A 213 17.30 -1.53 12.99
C ASN A 213 15.92 -0.93 13.28
N ALA A 214 14.99 -0.94 12.32
CA ALA A 214 13.60 -0.51 12.56
C ALA A 214 12.95 -1.32 13.71
N ILE A 215 13.05 -2.66 13.66
CA ILE A 215 12.52 -3.55 14.70
C ILE A 215 13.20 -3.26 16.05
N ARG A 216 14.52 -3.02 16.06
CA ARG A 216 15.26 -2.68 17.28
C ARG A 216 14.75 -1.41 17.94
N GLN A 217 14.41 -0.37 17.16
CA GLN A 217 13.86 0.87 17.71
C GLN A 217 12.50 0.66 18.38
N LEU A 218 11.57 -0.01 17.71
CA LEU A 218 10.24 -0.30 18.29
C LEU A 218 10.32 -1.19 19.54
N LYS A 219 11.15 -2.23 19.54
CA LYS A 219 11.39 -3.05 20.74
C LYS A 219 12.01 -2.26 21.88
N ALA A 220 12.89 -1.30 21.57
CA ALA A 220 13.48 -0.43 22.58
C ALA A 220 12.42 0.49 23.21
N ILE A 221 11.43 0.96 22.45
CA ILE A 221 10.29 1.72 23.01
C ILE A 221 9.55 0.85 24.04
N GLN A 222 9.16 -0.36 23.67
CA GLN A 222 8.42 -1.27 24.57
C GLN A 222 9.20 -1.65 25.83
N LYS A 223 10.53 -1.75 25.75
CA LYS A 223 11.39 -2.08 26.89
C LYS A 223 11.60 -0.88 27.82
N GLN A 224 11.71 0.33 27.27
CA GLN A 224 12.09 1.53 28.03
C GLN A 224 10.88 2.31 28.58
N PHE A 225 9.74 2.23 27.89
CA PHE A 225 8.58 3.05 28.20
C PHE A 225 7.33 2.20 28.40
N LYS A 226 6.62 2.45 29.50
CA LYS A 226 5.26 1.97 29.69
C LYS A 226 4.30 2.95 29.03
N ILE A 227 3.87 2.63 27.81
CA ILE A 227 2.90 3.46 27.08
C ILE A 227 1.50 3.22 27.64
N LEU A 228 0.85 4.29 28.10
CA LEU A 228 -0.52 4.24 28.64
C LEU A 228 -1.58 4.43 27.56
N GLU A 229 -1.22 5.08 26.44
CA GLU A 229 -2.13 5.38 25.33
C GLU A 229 -2.41 4.10 24.52
N PRO A 230 -3.64 3.55 24.56
CA PRO A 230 -3.93 2.23 24.02
C PRO A 230 -3.80 2.16 22.49
N ASN A 231 -4.09 3.25 21.76
CA ASN A 231 -3.98 3.24 20.30
C ASN A 231 -2.53 3.12 19.85
N LEU A 232 -1.61 3.89 20.46
CA LEU A 232 -0.19 3.83 20.16
C LEU A 232 0.40 2.44 20.44
N VAL A 233 -0.01 1.78 21.52
CA VAL A 233 0.41 0.40 21.82
C VAL A 233 0.05 -0.55 20.66
N GLY A 234 -1.20 -0.53 20.23
CA GLY A 234 -1.66 -1.38 19.13
C GLY A 234 -0.99 -1.04 17.79
N LYS A 235 -0.80 0.25 17.48
CA LYS A 235 -0.08 0.71 16.28
C LYS A 235 1.38 0.25 16.26
N ILE A 236 2.07 0.27 17.39
CA ILE A 236 3.46 -0.23 17.50
C ILE A 236 3.50 -1.73 17.24
N LEU A 237 2.55 -2.51 17.77
CA LEU A 237 2.46 -3.96 17.54
C LEU A 237 2.19 -4.27 16.06
N ILE A 238 1.29 -3.53 15.42
CA ILE A 238 1.01 -3.65 13.98
C ILE A 238 2.26 -3.33 13.16
N GLU A 239 2.96 -2.23 13.44
CA GLU A 239 4.17 -1.86 12.71
C GLU A 239 5.31 -2.88 12.94
N LEU A 240 5.45 -3.44 14.14
CA LEU A 240 6.36 -4.57 14.38
C LEU A 240 6.01 -5.78 13.52
N GLY A 241 4.73 -6.13 13.40
CA GLY A 241 4.27 -7.22 12.55
C GLY A 241 4.60 -6.98 11.07
N LYS A 242 4.35 -5.77 10.56
CA LYS A 242 4.70 -5.37 9.19
C LYS A 242 6.20 -5.44 8.94
N LEU A 243 7.03 -4.97 9.87
CA LEU A 243 8.48 -5.03 9.75
C LEU A 243 9.02 -6.47 9.81
N HIS A 244 8.47 -7.31 10.69
CA HIS A 244 8.81 -8.73 10.73
C HIS A 244 8.43 -9.43 9.43
N PHE A 245 7.29 -9.10 8.84
CA PHE A 245 6.87 -9.60 7.53
C PHE A 245 7.84 -9.19 6.42
N LEU A 246 8.21 -7.90 6.35
CA LEU A 246 9.19 -7.40 5.37
C LEU A 246 10.58 -8.02 5.56
N ASN A 247 10.96 -8.33 6.80
CA ASN A 247 12.20 -9.03 7.14
C ASN A 247 12.08 -10.57 7.01
N GLN A 248 11.02 -11.09 6.38
CA GLN A 248 10.75 -12.52 6.16
C GLN A 248 10.68 -13.38 7.44
N ALA A 249 10.53 -12.75 8.61
CA ALA A 249 10.34 -13.41 9.89
C ALA A 249 8.84 -13.65 10.13
N TYR A 250 8.23 -14.51 9.30
CA TYR A 250 6.77 -14.69 9.24
C TYR A 250 6.15 -15.15 10.57
N GLN A 251 6.82 -16.00 11.34
CA GLN A 251 6.35 -16.42 12.67
C GLN A 251 6.27 -15.23 13.65
N ASN A 252 7.29 -14.36 13.66
CA ASN A 252 7.30 -13.18 14.50
C ASN A 252 6.26 -12.14 14.05
N ALA A 253 6.02 -12.05 12.74
CA ALA A 253 4.95 -11.22 12.18
C ALA A 253 3.58 -11.69 12.67
N GLN A 254 3.33 -13.00 12.59
CA GLN A 254 2.11 -13.63 13.10
C GLN A 254 1.91 -13.35 14.58
N SER A 255 2.95 -13.53 15.40
CA SER A 255 2.92 -13.26 16.84
C SER A 255 2.59 -11.78 17.13
N SER A 256 3.22 -10.84 16.41
CA SER A 256 2.99 -9.41 16.61
C SER A 256 1.57 -8.98 16.22
N TYR A 257 1.06 -9.47 15.09
CA TYR A 257 -0.33 -9.22 14.69
C TYR A 257 -1.32 -9.85 15.67
N TYR A 258 -1.01 -11.03 16.21
CA TYR A 258 -1.83 -11.65 17.22
C TYR A 258 -1.88 -10.86 18.53
N MET A 259 -0.73 -10.37 19.02
CA MET A 259 -0.69 -9.48 20.18
C MET A 259 -1.49 -8.20 19.94
N ALA A 260 -1.42 -7.62 18.73
CA ALA A 260 -2.24 -6.48 18.35
C ALA A 260 -3.74 -6.81 18.36
N LEU A 261 -4.11 -7.97 17.81
CA LEU A 261 -5.49 -8.44 17.76
C LEU A 261 -6.07 -8.57 19.17
N GLN A 262 -5.37 -9.28 20.07
CA GLN A 262 -5.80 -9.42 21.46
C GLN A 262 -5.94 -8.08 22.19
N HIS A 263 -5.06 -7.13 21.88
CA HIS A 263 -5.11 -5.79 22.46
C HIS A 263 -6.38 -5.05 22.03
N TYR A 264 -6.70 -5.04 20.74
CA TYR A 264 -7.89 -4.35 20.22
C TYR A 264 -9.19 -5.11 20.50
N GLU A 265 -9.17 -6.43 20.63
CA GLU A 265 -10.32 -7.23 21.11
C GLU A 265 -10.71 -6.84 22.54
N LYS A 266 -9.74 -6.65 23.45
CA LYS A 266 -10.02 -6.15 24.81
C LYS A 266 -10.63 -4.76 24.85
N LEU A 267 -10.34 -3.94 23.83
CA LEU A 267 -10.88 -2.60 23.67
C LEU A 267 -12.18 -2.57 22.88
N GLU A 268 -12.56 -3.70 22.25
CA GLU A 268 -13.71 -3.84 21.36
C GLU A 268 -13.65 -2.91 20.13
N TRP A 269 -12.45 -2.59 19.66
CA TRP A 269 -12.23 -1.68 18.52
C TRP A 269 -12.37 -2.43 17.18
N LYS A 270 -13.61 -2.51 16.69
CA LYS A 270 -13.98 -3.29 15.50
C LYS A 270 -13.20 -2.93 14.23
N SER A 271 -12.94 -1.64 13.99
CA SER A 271 -12.21 -1.17 12.81
C SER A 271 -10.78 -1.71 12.77
N GLU A 272 -10.08 -1.61 13.91
CA GLU A 272 -8.71 -2.05 14.09
C GLU A 272 -8.60 -3.59 14.07
N ILE A 273 -9.58 -4.29 14.65
CA ILE A 273 -9.71 -5.75 14.55
C ILE A 273 -9.78 -6.14 13.07
N ALA A 274 -10.71 -5.56 12.30
CA ALA A 274 -10.86 -5.87 10.87
C ALA A 274 -9.56 -5.57 10.09
N HIS A 275 -8.90 -4.45 10.36
CA HIS A 275 -7.62 -4.12 9.74
C HIS A 275 -6.54 -5.18 10.03
N ILE A 276 -6.44 -5.67 11.27
CA ILE A 276 -5.47 -6.71 11.63
C ILE A 276 -5.79 -8.03 10.94
N LEU A 277 -7.07 -8.40 10.83
CA LEU A 277 -7.48 -9.59 10.07
C LEU A 277 -7.04 -9.51 8.61
N LEU A 278 -7.11 -8.33 7.98
CA LEU A 278 -6.60 -8.11 6.63
C LEU A 278 -5.07 -8.28 6.55
N LEU A 279 -4.32 -7.78 7.54
CA LEU A 279 -2.86 -7.96 7.59
C LEU A 279 -2.47 -9.43 7.80
N MET A 280 -3.18 -10.14 8.67
CA MET A 280 -2.99 -11.58 8.87
C MET A 280 -3.38 -12.37 7.62
N ALA A 281 -4.45 -11.97 6.91
CA ALA A 281 -4.83 -12.58 5.65
C ALA A 281 -3.74 -12.41 4.59
N LYS A 282 -3.13 -11.23 4.46
CA LYS A 282 -1.95 -11.03 3.59
C LYS A 282 -0.81 -11.95 3.99
N LEU A 283 -0.45 -12.02 5.27
CA LEU A 283 0.60 -12.94 5.77
C LEU A 283 0.31 -14.40 5.39
N HIS A 284 -0.94 -14.84 5.54
CA HIS A 284 -1.34 -16.21 5.20
C HIS A 284 -1.34 -16.49 3.68
N ALA A 285 -1.68 -15.51 2.85
CA ALA A 285 -1.55 -15.64 1.40
C ALA A 285 -0.08 -15.86 0.99
N TRP A 286 0.84 -15.08 1.56
CA TRP A 286 2.28 -15.19 1.29
C TRP A 286 2.90 -16.50 1.80
N THR A 287 2.36 -17.07 2.88
CA THR A 287 2.74 -18.39 3.40
C THR A 287 1.99 -19.55 2.74
N LYS A 288 1.22 -19.27 1.66
CA LYS A 288 0.43 -20.23 0.86
C LYS A 288 -0.75 -20.89 1.59
N ASN A 289 -1.17 -20.33 2.72
CA ASN A 289 -2.38 -20.74 3.43
C ASN A 289 -3.60 -19.98 2.88
N PHE A 290 -3.92 -20.20 1.61
CA PHE A 290 -4.93 -19.43 0.86
C PHE A 290 -6.33 -19.52 1.46
N GLU A 291 -6.74 -20.71 1.93
CA GLU A 291 -8.03 -20.90 2.59
C GLU A 291 -8.18 -20.05 3.83
N LEU A 292 -7.13 -19.99 4.66
CA LEU A 292 -7.12 -19.18 5.87
C LEU A 292 -7.11 -17.69 5.54
N SER A 293 -6.35 -17.30 4.52
CA SER A 293 -6.34 -15.92 4.00
C SER A 293 -7.73 -15.47 3.59
N LYS A 294 -8.42 -16.23 2.72
CA LYS A 294 -9.79 -15.93 2.28
C LYS A 294 -10.76 -15.83 3.47
N LYS A 295 -10.70 -16.77 4.40
CA LYS A 295 -11.56 -16.77 5.60
C LYS A 295 -11.36 -15.52 6.47
N LEU A 296 -10.11 -15.15 6.74
CA LEU A 296 -9.80 -13.95 7.52
C LEU A 296 -10.27 -12.68 6.81
N THR A 297 -10.11 -12.61 5.49
CA THR A 297 -10.61 -11.45 4.73
C THR A 297 -12.13 -11.36 4.73
N TYR A 298 -12.85 -12.47 4.54
CA TYR A 298 -14.31 -12.45 4.66
C TYR A 298 -14.77 -12.08 6.07
N GLY A 299 -14.05 -12.53 7.11
CA GLY A 299 -14.33 -12.13 8.49
C GLY A 299 -14.13 -10.62 8.72
N ALA A 300 -13.07 -10.06 8.15
CA ALA A 300 -12.85 -8.61 8.17
C ALA A 300 -13.98 -7.85 7.44
N ILE A 301 -14.42 -8.34 6.28
CA ILE A 301 -15.54 -7.73 5.53
C ILE A 301 -16.83 -7.78 6.34
N ALA A 302 -17.13 -8.90 7.01
CA ALA A 302 -18.31 -9.05 7.85
C ALA A 302 -18.32 -7.98 8.97
N ILE A 303 -17.22 -7.87 9.71
CA ILE A 303 -17.05 -6.85 10.76
C ILE A 303 -17.21 -5.44 10.19
N LEU A 304 -16.54 -5.12 9.08
CA LEU A 304 -16.62 -3.80 8.45
C LEU A 304 -18.06 -3.44 8.05
N LYS A 305 -18.82 -4.39 7.50
CA LYS A 305 -20.21 -4.17 7.07
C LYS A 305 -21.20 -3.99 8.21
N GLU A 306 -20.83 -4.30 9.46
CA GLU A 306 -21.71 -4.00 10.61
C GLU A 306 -21.86 -2.51 10.88
N PHE A 307 -20.85 -1.71 10.53
CA PHE A 307 -20.82 -0.28 10.88
C PHE A 307 -20.42 0.64 9.71
N LEU A 308 -20.05 0.09 8.55
CA LEU A 308 -19.72 0.86 7.35
C LEU A 308 -20.68 0.54 6.20
N GLN A 309 -20.84 1.52 5.31
CA GLN A 309 -21.54 1.33 4.05
C GLN A 309 -20.72 0.49 3.08
N ASP A 310 -21.39 -0.19 2.14
CA ASP A 310 -20.76 -1.10 1.17
C ASP A 310 -19.73 -0.43 0.24
N ASP A 311 -19.78 0.90 0.10
CA ASP A 311 -18.87 1.72 -0.69
C ASP A 311 -17.73 2.33 0.13
N HIS A 312 -17.52 1.90 1.38
CA HIS A 312 -16.43 2.39 2.21
C HIS A 312 -15.05 1.89 1.73
N GLU A 313 -14.02 2.74 1.85
CA GLU A 313 -12.66 2.45 1.38
C GLU A 313 -12.09 1.15 1.98
N SER A 314 -12.32 0.89 3.27
CA SER A 314 -11.85 -0.32 3.94
C SER A 314 -12.41 -1.62 3.32
N ILE A 315 -13.62 -1.59 2.75
CA ILE A 315 -14.18 -2.74 2.02
C ILE A 315 -13.44 -2.94 0.70
N ALA A 316 -13.08 -1.85 0.01
CA ALA A 316 -12.23 -1.92 -1.17
C ALA A 316 -10.84 -2.51 -0.84
N GLU A 317 -10.24 -2.14 0.29
CA GLU A 317 -8.98 -2.73 0.78
C GLU A 317 -9.12 -4.24 1.01
N ALA A 318 -10.23 -4.69 1.60
CA ALA A 318 -10.48 -6.11 1.79
C ALA A 318 -10.61 -6.87 0.45
N TYR A 319 -11.29 -6.29 -0.54
CA TYR A 319 -11.32 -6.87 -1.89
C TYR A 319 -9.95 -6.92 -2.57
N ILE A 320 -9.08 -5.93 -2.32
CA ILE A 320 -7.69 -5.98 -2.79
C ILE A 320 -6.94 -7.15 -2.17
N VAL A 321 -7.15 -7.45 -0.88
CA VAL A 321 -6.54 -8.62 -0.22
C VAL A 321 -7.02 -9.94 -0.83
N LEU A 322 -8.33 -10.07 -1.11
CA LEU A 322 -8.86 -11.24 -1.83
C LEU A 322 -8.28 -11.37 -3.24
N GLY A 323 -8.14 -10.25 -3.94
CA GLY A 323 -7.49 -10.18 -5.24
C GLY A 323 -6.03 -10.63 -5.19
N GLU A 324 -5.25 -10.11 -4.24
CA GLU A 324 -3.85 -10.48 -3.99
C GLU A 324 -3.72 -11.97 -3.64
N CYS A 325 -4.57 -12.49 -2.75
CA CYS A 325 -4.58 -13.91 -2.40
C CYS A 325 -4.83 -14.79 -3.63
N ASN A 326 -5.81 -14.43 -4.46
CA ASN A 326 -6.13 -15.19 -5.66
C ASN A 326 -5.01 -15.10 -6.70
N TYR A 327 -4.39 -13.93 -6.87
CA TYR A 327 -3.21 -13.74 -7.71
C TYR A 327 -2.05 -14.66 -7.28
N ILE A 328 -1.71 -14.70 -5.98
CA ILE A 328 -0.64 -15.58 -5.47
C ILE A 328 -0.99 -17.06 -5.67
N SER A 329 -2.28 -17.43 -5.54
CA SER A 329 -2.76 -18.78 -5.82
C SER A 329 -2.86 -19.13 -7.31
N LYS A 330 -2.58 -18.17 -8.21
CA LYS A 330 -2.70 -18.27 -9.68
C LYS A 330 -4.14 -18.43 -10.20
N ASN A 331 -5.13 -18.03 -9.41
CA ASN A 331 -6.54 -17.99 -9.81
C ASN A 331 -6.85 -16.61 -10.41
N SER A 332 -6.40 -16.39 -11.64
CA SER A 332 -6.44 -15.06 -12.27
C SER A 332 -7.86 -14.51 -12.46
N ASP A 333 -8.84 -15.35 -12.77
CA ASP A 333 -10.24 -14.92 -12.98
C ASP A 333 -10.86 -14.34 -11.70
N GLU A 334 -10.75 -15.07 -10.57
CA GLU A 334 -11.22 -14.60 -9.26
C GLU A 334 -10.46 -13.34 -8.83
N ALA A 335 -9.15 -13.29 -9.07
CA ALA A 335 -8.33 -12.13 -8.74
C ALA A 335 -8.84 -10.87 -9.48
N ILE A 336 -9.08 -10.97 -10.80
CA ILE A 336 -9.64 -9.87 -11.59
C ILE A 336 -11.01 -9.47 -11.06
N GLU A 337 -11.89 -10.42 -10.73
CA GLU A 337 -13.23 -10.12 -10.21
C GLU A 337 -13.16 -9.27 -8.93
N PHE A 338 -12.37 -9.68 -7.94
CA PHE A 338 -12.24 -8.96 -6.68
C PHE A 338 -11.54 -7.61 -6.85
N LEU A 339 -10.48 -7.54 -7.65
CA LEU A 339 -9.79 -6.27 -7.93
C LEU A 339 -10.71 -5.28 -8.65
N MET A 340 -11.56 -5.74 -9.58
CA MET A 340 -12.54 -4.88 -10.25
C MET A 340 -13.64 -4.37 -9.30
N LYS A 341 -14.06 -5.17 -8.31
CA LYS A 341 -14.94 -4.69 -7.22
C LYS A 341 -14.27 -3.57 -6.42
N ALA A 342 -12.98 -3.70 -6.10
CA ALA A 342 -12.23 -2.66 -5.41
C ALA A 342 -12.09 -1.38 -6.26
N VAL A 343 -11.82 -1.49 -7.57
CA VAL A 343 -11.77 -0.35 -8.51
C VAL A 343 -13.10 0.39 -8.52
N LYS A 344 -14.23 -0.33 -8.58
CA LYS A 344 -15.57 0.27 -8.58
C LYS A 344 -15.82 1.12 -7.33
N ILE A 345 -15.51 0.57 -6.15
CA ILE A 345 -15.68 1.29 -4.88
C ILE A 345 -14.76 2.52 -4.83
N LYS A 346 -13.46 2.35 -5.14
CA LYS A 346 -12.51 3.48 -5.15
C LYS A 346 -12.95 4.57 -6.13
N TYR A 347 -13.53 4.21 -7.28
CA TYR A 347 -14.04 5.20 -8.23
C TYR A 347 -15.29 5.92 -7.69
N GLN A 348 -16.17 5.22 -6.97
CA GLN A 348 -17.30 5.86 -6.31
C GLN A 348 -16.86 6.92 -5.30
N ILE A 349 -15.76 6.69 -4.57
CA ILE A 349 -15.22 7.62 -3.57
C ILE A 349 -14.47 8.79 -4.24
N TYR A 350 -13.49 8.50 -5.09
CA TYR A 350 -12.56 9.52 -5.58
C TYR A 350 -12.97 10.20 -6.89
N LYS A 351 -13.87 9.57 -7.67
CA LYS A 351 -14.34 10.03 -8.99
C LYS A 351 -13.24 10.26 -10.05
N ASP A 352 -11.99 9.93 -9.75
CA ASP A 352 -10.84 10.07 -10.64
C ASP A 352 -9.93 8.82 -10.56
N TYR A 353 -9.73 8.16 -11.69
CA TYR A 353 -8.84 7.00 -11.81
C TYR A 353 -7.36 7.36 -11.67
N LYS A 354 -6.98 8.65 -11.79
CA LYS A 354 -5.60 9.12 -11.58
C LYS A 354 -5.28 9.41 -10.11
N HIS A 355 -6.18 9.06 -9.20
CA HIS A 355 -5.91 9.24 -7.78
C HIS A 355 -4.90 8.19 -7.27
N LEU A 356 -3.95 8.58 -6.41
CA LEU A 356 -2.90 7.70 -5.84
C LEU A 356 -3.45 6.41 -5.19
N LYS A 357 -4.71 6.44 -4.75
CA LYS A 357 -5.39 5.30 -4.13
C LYS A 357 -5.69 4.14 -5.08
N PHE A 358 -5.53 4.33 -6.40
CA PHE A 358 -5.69 3.27 -7.41
C PHE A 358 -4.39 2.52 -7.72
N VAL A 359 -3.23 3.03 -7.31
CA VAL A 359 -1.91 2.46 -7.65
C VAL A 359 -1.82 0.97 -7.32
N GLU A 360 -2.21 0.57 -6.10
CA GLU A 360 -2.11 -0.83 -5.65
C GLU A 360 -3.00 -1.76 -6.47
N VAL A 361 -4.27 -1.38 -6.69
CA VAL A 361 -5.23 -2.21 -7.42
C VAL A 361 -4.88 -2.32 -8.90
N PHE A 362 -4.42 -1.23 -9.53
CA PHE A 362 -3.96 -1.25 -10.92
C PHE A 362 -2.66 -2.04 -11.08
N ASN A 363 -1.72 -1.93 -10.15
CA ASN A 363 -0.52 -2.76 -10.16
C ASN A 363 -0.87 -4.26 -10.05
N LEU A 364 -1.78 -4.63 -9.15
CA LEU A 364 -2.23 -6.03 -9.01
C LEU A 364 -3.00 -6.52 -10.24
N LEU A 365 -3.83 -5.68 -10.86
CA LEU A 365 -4.49 -6.01 -12.13
C LEU A 365 -3.45 -6.23 -13.23
N GLY A 366 -2.47 -5.33 -13.36
CA GLY A 366 -1.37 -5.48 -14.32
C GLY A 366 -0.61 -6.80 -14.13
N LEU A 367 -0.27 -7.15 -12.88
CA LEU A 367 0.38 -8.42 -12.56
C LEU A 367 -0.51 -9.63 -12.88
N THR A 368 -1.80 -9.55 -12.57
CA THR A 368 -2.76 -10.64 -12.80
C THR A 368 -2.99 -10.90 -14.29
N TYR A 369 -3.15 -9.84 -15.08
CA TYR A 369 -3.18 -9.93 -16.54
C TYR A 369 -1.83 -10.31 -17.16
N GLY A 370 -0.74 -10.33 -16.40
CA GLY A 370 0.53 -10.92 -16.85
C GLY A 370 0.60 -12.44 -16.61
N LEU A 371 -0.22 -13.00 -15.71
CA LEU A 371 -0.33 -14.45 -15.50
C LEU A 371 -1.14 -15.13 -16.60
N ILE A 372 -2.16 -14.42 -17.09
CA ILE A 372 -2.85 -14.76 -18.34
C ILE A 372 -1.99 -14.11 -19.44
N PRO A 373 -1.69 -14.74 -20.58
CA PRO A 373 -0.84 -14.13 -21.62
C PRO A 373 -1.49 -12.94 -22.36
N ASP A 374 -2.25 -12.08 -21.67
CA ASP A 374 -2.83 -10.82 -22.14
C ASP A 374 -1.91 -9.65 -21.78
N ILE A 375 -0.80 -9.59 -22.52
CA ILE A 375 0.23 -8.57 -22.32
C ILE A 375 -0.33 -7.14 -22.50
N GLN A 376 -1.33 -6.98 -23.37
CA GLN A 376 -1.90 -5.67 -23.67
C GLN A 376 -2.66 -5.10 -22.46
N GLN A 377 -3.51 -5.91 -21.81
CA GLN A 377 -4.18 -5.48 -20.59
C GLN A 377 -3.21 -5.28 -19.43
N SER A 378 -2.20 -6.14 -19.32
CA SER A 378 -1.14 -5.99 -18.30
C SER A 378 -0.46 -4.61 -18.39
N LEU A 379 0.00 -4.23 -19.59
CA LEU A 379 0.59 -2.92 -19.85
C LEU A 379 -0.37 -1.77 -19.58
N ASN A 380 -1.64 -1.89 -20.02
CA ASN A 380 -2.64 -0.86 -19.82
C ASN A 380 -2.84 -0.52 -18.34
N TYR A 381 -2.96 -1.53 -17.47
CA TYR A 381 -3.11 -1.30 -16.04
C TYR A 381 -1.85 -0.76 -15.37
N PHE A 382 -0.65 -1.20 -15.78
CA PHE A 382 0.59 -0.58 -15.29
C PHE A 382 0.72 0.89 -15.70
N ILE A 383 0.33 1.25 -16.93
CA ILE A 383 0.30 2.64 -17.39
C ILE A 383 -0.70 3.45 -16.56
N GLN A 384 -1.90 2.93 -16.28
CA GLN A 384 -2.86 3.59 -15.41
C GLN A 384 -2.31 3.80 -13.99
N ALA A 385 -1.58 2.81 -13.44
CA ALA A 385 -0.89 2.96 -12.16
C ALA A 385 0.17 4.08 -12.21
N LEU A 386 0.92 4.21 -13.31
CA LEU A 386 1.89 5.31 -13.46
C LEU A 386 1.24 6.68 -13.55
N GLN A 387 0.09 6.79 -14.20
CA GLN A 387 -0.67 8.03 -14.33
C GLN A 387 -1.23 8.53 -12.99
N CYS A 388 -1.27 7.67 -11.96
CA CYS A 388 -1.67 8.08 -10.62
C CYS A 388 -0.61 8.91 -9.89
N PHE A 389 0.65 8.87 -10.33
CA PHE A 389 1.74 9.57 -9.67
C PHE A 389 1.99 10.95 -10.28
N GLN A 390 1.97 11.98 -9.42
CA GLN A 390 2.39 13.35 -9.77
C GLN A 390 3.88 13.62 -9.53
N GLN A 391 4.55 12.76 -8.76
CA GLN A 391 5.96 12.92 -8.40
C GLN A 391 6.68 11.56 -8.43
N ASN A 392 8.01 11.61 -8.55
CA ASN A 392 8.84 10.41 -8.48
C ASN A 392 8.83 9.85 -7.06
N CYS A 393 8.64 8.54 -6.96
CA CYS A 393 8.67 7.80 -5.71
C CYS A 393 9.04 6.34 -5.99
N VAL A 394 9.36 5.60 -4.93
CA VAL A 394 9.79 4.19 -5.00
C VAL A 394 8.72 3.31 -5.67
N GLN A 395 7.44 3.53 -5.39
CA GLN A 395 6.35 2.76 -6.01
C GLN A 395 6.27 3.00 -7.52
N ARG A 396 6.43 4.25 -7.99
CA ARG A 396 6.46 4.57 -9.42
C ARG A 396 7.59 3.82 -10.14
N ALA A 397 8.79 3.78 -9.55
CA ALA A 397 9.93 3.05 -10.09
C ALA A 397 9.67 1.52 -10.15
N GLN A 398 8.92 0.97 -9.18
CA GLN A 398 8.53 -0.43 -9.21
C GLN A 398 7.61 -0.74 -10.40
N ILE A 399 6.64 0.14 -10.69
CA ILE A 399 5.76 -0.03 -11.86
C ILE A 399 6.56 0.07 -13.16
N LEU A 400 7.51 1.02 -13.27
CA LEU A 400 8.40 1.14 -14.42
C LEU A 400 9.23 -0.14 -14.64
N ASN A 401 9.72 -0.76 -13.57
CA ASN A 401 10.43 -2.04 -13.65
C ASN A 401 9.51 -3.20 -14.06
N ASN A 402 8.24 -3.21 -13.67
CA ASN A 402 7.30 -4.22 -14.16
C ASN A 402 7.05 -4.05 -15.66
N ILE A 403 6.90 -2.80 -16.13
CA ILE A 403 6.72 -2.49 -17.55
C ILE A 403 7.98 -2.87 -18.35
N SER A 404 9.19 -2.63 -17.83
CA SER A 404 10.42 -2.99 -18.54
C SER A 404 10.52 -4.50 -18.76
N VAL A 405 10.17 -5.31 -17.76
CA VAL A 405 10.13 -6.78 -17.88
C VAL A 405 9.12 -7.23 -18.94
N ILE A 406 7.99 -6.54 -19.08
CA ILE A 406 7.00 -6.87 -20.10
C ILE A 406 7.50 -6.53 -21.50
N TYR A 407 8.06 -5.33 -21.70
CA TYR A 407 8.64 -4.97 -23.00
C TYR A 407 9.79 -5.90 -23.38
N GLN A 408 10.59 -6.34 -22.41
CA GLN A 408 11.62 -7.36 -22.62
C GLN A 408 11.01 -8.68 -23.09
N ALA A 409 9.92 -9.15 -22.47
CA ALA A 409 9.22 -10.36 -22.88
C ALA A 409 8.60 -10.24 -24.29
N GLN A 410 8.27 -9.02 -24.74
CA GLN A 410 7.82 -8.74 -26.10
C GLN A 410 8.95 -8.58 -27.12
N GLY A 411 10.22 -8.53 -26.68
CA GLY A 411 11.38 -8.28 -27.53
C GLY A 411 11.64 -6.80 -27.85
N ASP A 412 10.91 -5.87 -27.24
CA ASP A 412 11.10 -4.42 -27.39
C ASP A 412 12.19 -3.92 -26.42
N VAL A 413 13.45 -4.22 -26.76
CA VAL A 413 14.63 -3.95 -25.93
C VAL A 413 14.83 -2.44 -25.68
N ASP A 414 14.47 -1.60 -26.65
CA ASP A 414 14.62 -0.14 -26.53
C ASP A 414 13.67 0.43 -25.47
N LYS A 415 12.39 0.05 -25.50
CA LYS A 415 11.42 0.49 -24.47
C LYS A 415 11.72 -0.10 -23.11
N ALA A 416 12.13 -1.38 -23.06
CA ALA A 416 12.56 -2.02 -21.82
C ALA A 416 13.71 -1.24 -21.17
N SER A 417 14.73 -0.89 -21.96
CA SER A 417 15.91 -0.14 -21.50
C SER A 417 15.55 1.26 -21.00
N LYS A 418 14.66 1.99 -21.71
CA LYS A 418 14.18 3.31 -21.26
C LYS A 418 13.44 3.24 -19.92
N CYS A 419 12.52 2.30 -19.76
CA CYS A 419 11.76 2.12 -18.52
C CYS A 419 12.69 1.74 -17.35
N HIS A 420 13.65 0.85 -17.63
CA HIS A 420 14.65 0.41 -16.68
C HIS A 420 15.56 1.55 -16.21
N PHE A 421 16.05 2.38 -17.13
CA PHE A 421 16.90 3.54 -16.81
C PHE A 421 16.15 4.53 -15.90
N LYS A 422 14.90 4.85 -16.23
CA LYS A 422 14.05 5.73 -15.41
C LYS A 422 13.78 5.14 -14.02
N ALA A 423 13.51 3.84 -13.92
CA ALA A 423 13.36 3.17 -12.63
C ALA A 423 14.65 3.25 -11.80
N LYS A 424 15.82 3.07 -12.44
CA LYS A 424 17.14 3.18 -11.80
C LYS A 424 17.41 4.58 -11.28
N GLU A 425 17.12 5.60 -12.08
CA GLU A 425 17.29 7.00 -11.71
C GLU A 425 16.50 7.32 -10.45
N ILE A 426 15.20 6.99 -10.45
CA ILE A 426 14.32 7.21 -9.28
C ILE A 426 14.80 6.39 -8.07
N TYR A 427 15.13 5.11 -8.23
CA TYR A 427 15.61 4.35 -7.08
C TYR A 427 16.93 4.91 -6.52
N SER A 428 17.82 5.42 -7.36
CA SER A 428 19.09 6.00 -6.92
C SER A 428 18.92 7.29 -6.12
N THR A 429 17.80 8.02 -6.30
CA THR A 429 17.50 9.20 -5.48
C THR A 429 16.92 8.87 -4.11
N PHE A 430 16.20 7.75 -3.97
CA PHE A 430 15.44 7.44 -2.75
C PHE A 430 15.98 6.26 -1.94
N LEU A 431 16.78 5.38 -2.55
CA LEU A 431 17.20 4.11 -1.96
C LEU A 431 18.71 3.95 -2.01
N PRO A 432 19.33 3.33 -1.00
CA PRO A 432 20.72 2.92 -1.11
C PRO A 432 20.89 1.84 -2.20
N ASN A 433 22.06 1.80 -2.83
CA ASN A 433 22.40 0.81 -3.86
C ASN A 433 22.21 -0.66 -3.41
N GLN A 434 22.29 -0.92 -2.10
CA GLN A 434 22.12 -2.27 -1.53
C GLN A 434 20.65 -2.67 -1.34
N HIS A 435 19.69 -1.79 -1.60
CA HIS A 435 18.27 -2.08 -1.39
C HIS A 435 17.75 -3.20 -2.30
N ASN A 436 16.88 -4.07 -1.78
CA ASN A 436 16.34 -5.23 -2.52
C ASN A 436 15.69 -4.84 -3.86
N GLN A 437 15.02 -3.69 -3.94
CA GLN A 437 14.42 -3.20 -5.19
C GLN A 437 15.48 -2.80 -6.22
N MET A 438 16.62 -2.23 -5.77
CA MET A 438 17.77 -1.94 -6.64
C MET A 438 18.41 -3.24 -7.14
N GLN A 439 18.56 -4.24 -6.27
CA GLN A 439 19.08 -5.55 -6.67
C GLN A 439 18.18 -6.24 -7.67
N ARG A 440 16.85 -6.24 -7.44
CA ARG A 440 15.87 -6.81 -8.37
C ARG A 440 15.90 -6.10 -9.71
N LEU A 441 15.99 -4.77 -9.70
CA LEU A 441 16.16 -3.99 -10.92
C LEU A 441 17.41 -4.47 -11.68
N ILE A 442 18.58 -4.50 -11.04
CA ILE A 442 19.83 -4.96 -11.66
C ILE A 442 19.71 -6.40 -12.21
N LEU A 443 19.08 -7.31 -11.48
CA LEU A 443 18.86 -8.69 -11.93
C LEU A 443 18.05 -8.74 -13.24
N ASN A 444 16.96 -7.97 -13.29
CA ASN A 444 16.13 -7.85 -14.50
C ASN A 444 16.94 -7.30 -15.68
N GLN A 445 17.93 -6.42 -15.41
CA GLN A 445 18.88 -5.96 -16.42
C GLN A 445 19.84 -7.06 -16.87
N THR A 446 20.39 -7.88 -15.99
CA THR A 446 21.39 -8.89 -16.37
C THR A 446 20.82 -10.01 -17.24
N CYS A 447 19.52 -10.25 -17.19
CA CYS A 447 18.82 -11.13 -18.13
C CYS A 447 18.72 -10.55 -19.57
N THR A 448 19.29 -9.37 -19.83
CA THR A 448 19.34 -8.71 -21.15
C THR A 448 20.67 -8.87 -21.89
N SER A 449 21.73 -9.33 -21.22
CA SER A 449 23.02 -9.57 -21.87
C SER A 449 22.97 -10.93 -22.58
N PRO A 450 23.23 -11.04 -23.89
CA PRO A 450 23.62 -12.33 -24.46
C PRO A 450 24.83 -12.84 -23.68
N PRO A 451 24.99 -14.16 -23.45
CA PRO A 451 26.26 -14.68 -22.97
C PRO A 451 27.35 -14.22 -23.96
N MET A 452 28.35 -13.49 -23.46
CA MET A 452 29.55 -13.16 -24.23
C MET A 452 30.39 -14.40 -24.50
#